data_AF-A0A060C2N3-F1
#
_entry.id   AF-A0A060C2N3-F1
#
_cell.length_a   1.000
_cell.length_b   1.000
_cell.length_c   1.000
_cell.angle_alpha   90.00
_cell.angle_beta   90.00
_cell.angle_gamma   90.00
#
_symmetry.space_group_name_H-M   'P 1'
#
loop_
_entity.id
_entity.type
_entity.pdbx_description
1 polymer ?
#
loop_
_entity_poly.entity_id
_entity_poly.type
_entity_poly.pdbx_seq_one_letter_code
_entity_poly.pdbx_strand_id
1 'polypeptide(L)'
;FAEECGAGYIIRPDNNHAKAGNLNHAMTLTDGEFIAIFDCDHIPTRAFLQMTIGWMVKDKKLALLQTPHHFYSPDPFQRNLAAGTRVPSEGN
;
A
#
# COMPACT_ATOMS: atom_id res chain seq x y z
N PHE A 1 15.47 4.19 13.47
CA PHE A 1 14.07 4.45 13.12
C PHE A 1 13.18 3.21 13.16
N ALA A 2 13.31 2.20 12.27
CA ALA A 2 12.41 1.05 12.28
C ALA A 2 12.31 0.37 13.67
N GLU A 3 13.46 0.08 14.27
CA GLU A 3 13.56 -0.45 15.64
C GLU A 3 12.95 0.49 16.69
N GLU A 4 13.23 1.80 16.61
CA GLU A 4 12.68 2.80 17.52
C GLU A 4 11.14 2.90 17.46
N CYS A 5 10.54 2.56 16.30
CA CYS A 5 9.09 2.48 16.12
C CYS A 5 8.50 1.10 16.44
N GLY A 6 9.33 0.12 16.84
CA GLY A 6 8.90 -1.26 17.07
C GLY A 6 8.55 -2.03 15.80
N ALA A 7 9.05 -1.60 14.63
CA ALA A 7 8.84 -2.26 13.35
C ALA A 7 9.98 -3.22 13.00
N GLY A 8 9.64 -4.40 12.48
CA GLY A 8 10.61 -5.34 11.94
C GLY A 8 11.25 -4.82 10.64
N TYR A 9 12.55 -5.01 10.49
CA TYR A 9 13.29 -4.63 9.29
C TYR A 9 13.82 -5.87 8.57
N ILE A 10 13.43 -6.07 7.31
CA ILE A 10 13.78 -7.23 6.49
C ILE A 10 14.49 -6.74 5.23
N ILE A 11 15.65 -7.33 4.95
CA ILE A 11 16.38 -7.17 3.69
C ILE A 11 16.68 -8.55 3.11
N ARG A 12 17.07 -8.58 1.84
CA ARG A 12 17.49 -9.79 1.14
C ARG A 12 18.80 -9.53 0.39
N PRO A 13 19.58 -10.58 0.05
CA PRO A 13 20.91 -10.43 -0.54
C PRO A 13 20.91 -10.04 -2.03
N ASP A 14 19.76 -10.11 -2.72
CA ASP A 14 19.62 -9.81 -4.16
C ASP A 14 18.48 -8.81 -4.45
N ASN A 15 18.39 -8.37 -5.71
CA ASN A 15 17.34 -7.45 -6.19
C ASN A 15 16.41 -8.08 -7.24
N ASN A 16 16.34 -9.41 -7.32
CA ASN A 16 15.57 -10.11 -8.35
C ASN A 16 14.05 -9.86 -8.18
N HIS A 17 13.27 -9.75 -9.25
CA HIS A 17 11.81 -9.55 -9.18
C HIS A 17 11.31 -8.28 -8.43
N ALA A 18 12.19 -7.29 -8.19
CA ALA A 18 11.83 -5.98 -7.63
C ALA A 18 10.90 -6.07 -6.40
N LYS A 19 9.78 -5.32 -6.38
CA LYS A 19 8.78 -5.30 -5.30
C LYS A 19 8.24 -6.69 -4.97
N ALA A 20 7.90 -7.49 -5.99
CA ALA A 20 7.39 -8.84 -5.79
C ALA A 20 8.43 -9.74 -5.11
N GLY A 21 9.70 -9.61 -5.47
CA GLY A 21 10.79 -10.35 -4.81
C GLY A 21 10.95 -9.99 -3.33
N ASN A 22 10.81 -8.71 -2.97
CA ASN A 22 10.86 -8.27 -1.57
C ASN A 22 9.70 -8.88 -0.77
N LEU A 23 8.47 -8.83 -1.31
CA LEU A 23 7.28 -9.39 -0.65
C LEU A 23 7.39 -10.92 -0.48
N ASN A 24 7.82 -11.62 -1.53
CA ASN A 24 8.00 -13.07 -1.48
C ASN A 24 9.02 -13.49 -0.43
N HIS A 25 10.14 -12.78 -0.32
CA HIS A 25 11.12 -13.06 0.72
C HIS A 25 10.57 -12.79 2.13
N ALA A 26 9.89 -11.65 2.32
CA ALA A 26 9.29 -11.31 3.61
C ALA A 26 8.25 -12.35 4.06
N MET A 27 7.44 -12.90 3.14
CA MET A 27 6.46 -13.96 3.43
C MET A 27 7.10 -15.28 3.88
N THR A 28 8.38 -15.53 3.62
CA THR A 28 9.08 -16.70 4.17
C THR A 28 9.54 -16.51 5.62
N LEU A 29 9.49 -15.27 6.13
CA LEU A 29 9.99 -14.87 7.44
C LEU A 29 8.87 -14.42 8.39
N THR A 30 7.64 -14.31 7.91
CA THR A 30 6.46 -13.89 8.67
C THR A 30 5.34 -14.92 8.55
N ASP A 31 4.45 -14.93 9.53
CA ASP A 31 3.40 -15.95 9.71
C ASP A 31 1.98 -15.36 9.82
N GLY A 32 1.80 -14.10 9.41
CA GLY A 32 0.51 -13.41 9.44
C GLY A 32 -0.51 -14.02 8.47
N GLU A 33 -1.76 -14.21 8.94
CA GLU A 33 -2.88 -14.70 8.11
C GLU A 33 -3.26 -13.71 6.99
N PHE A 34 -3.10 -12.42 7.25
CA PHE A 34 -3.42 -11.33 6.31
C PHE A 34 -2.20 -10.46 6.05
N ILE A 35 -2.09 -9.95 4.83
CA ILE A 35 -1.01 -9.05 4.41
C ILE A 35 -1.61 -7.71 4.02
N ALA A 36 -1.15 -6.64 4.66
CA ALA A 36 -1.43 -5.26 4.25
C ALA A 36 -0.19 -4.69 3.53
N ILE A 37 -0.40 -4.09 2.36
CA ILE A 37 0.67 -3.55 1.53
C ILE A 37 0.47 -2.04 1.39
N PHE A 38 1.49 -1.27 1.78
CA PHE A 38 1.58 0.17 1.57
C PHE A 38 2.90 0.49 0.87
N ASP A 39 2.86 1.34 -0.15
CA ASP A 39 4.09 1.91 -0.70
C ASP A 39 4.65 2.97 0.25
N CYS A 40 5.93 3.31 0.10
CA CYS A 40 6.65 4.17 1.06
C CYS A 40 6.10 5.61 1.16
N ASP A 41 5.27 6.01 0.22
CA ASP A 41 4.57 7.30 0.14
C ASP A 41 3.10 7.22 0.55
N HIS A 42 2.58 6.02 0.83
CA HIS A 42 1.19 5.82 1.24
C HIS A 42 1.08 5.69 2.76
N ILE A 43 0.63 6.77 3.40
CA ILE A 43 0.39 6.81 4.84
C ILE A 43 -1.04 6.33 5.12
N PRO A 44 -1.24 5.14 5.74
CA PRO A 44 -2.58 4.66 6.04
C PRO A 44 -3.26 5.47 7.15
N THR A 45 -4.59 5.52 7.12
CA THR A 45 -5.37 6.06 8.24
C THR A 45 -5.42 5.05 9.38
N ARG A 46 -5.58 5.55 10.63
CA ARG A 46 -5.72 4.69 11.82
C ARG A 46 -6.88 3.68 11.72
N ALA A 47 -7.91 4.01 10.93
CA ALA A 47 -9.09 3.18 10.75
C ALA A 47 -8.91 2.10 9.67
N PHE A 48 -7.78 2.05 8.94
CA PHE A 48 -7.60 1.16 7.79
C PHE A 48 -7.98 -0.29 8.07
N LEU A 49 -7.39 -0.92 9.09
CA LEU A 49 -7.68 -2.32 9.42
C LEU A 49 -9.11 -2.52 9.93
N GLN A 50 -9.64 -1.56 10.70
CA GLN A 50 -11.01 -1.60 11.23
C GLN A 50 -12.05 -1.63 10.09
N MET A 51 -11.79 -0.90 9.01
CA MET A 51 -12.69 -0.80 7.87
C MET A 51 -12.52 -1.91 6.84
N THR A 52 -11.43 -2.68 6.88
CA THR A 52 -11.06 -3.64 5.83
C THR A 52 -11.12 -5.10 6.27
N ILE A 53 -10.50 -5.46 7.41
CA ILE A 53 -10.31 -6.86 7.81
C ILE A 53 -11.64 -7.59 8.08
N GLY A 54 -12.68 -6.87 8.51
CA GLY A 54 -14.01 -7.46 8.74
C GLY A 54 -14.58 -8.18 7.51
N TRP A 55 -14.27 -7.69 6.30
CA TRP A 55 -14.71 -8.32 5.05
C TRP A 55 -14.01 -9.65 4.78
N MET A 56 -12.69 -9.72 5.03
CA MET A 56 -11.90 -10.94 4.85
C MET A 56 -12.26 -12.02 5.89
N VAL A 57 -12.67 -11.62 7.10
CA VAL A 57 -13.18 -12.56 8.10
C VAL A 57 -14.56 -13.09 7.73
N LYS A 58 -15.43 -12.21 7.21
CA LYS A 58 -16.81 -12.54 6.84
C LYS A 58 -16.89 -13.50 5.66
N ASP A 59 -16.09 -13.29 4.62
CA ASP A 59 -16.07 -14.14 3.44
C ASP A 59 -14.73 -14.87 3.28
N LYS A 60 -14.73 -16.18 3.57
CA LYS A 60 -13.55 -17.05 3.48
C LYS A 60 -13.06 -17.26 2.04
N LYS A 61 -13.80 -16.82 1.02
CA LYS A 61 -13.36 -16.84 -0.38
C LYS A 61 -12.76 -15.51 -0.85
N LEU A 62 -12.80 -14.46 -0.01
CA LEU A 62 -12.24 -13.15 -0.35
C LEU A 62 -10.71 -13.17 -0.23
N ALA A 63 -10.01 -13.04 -1.36
CA ALA A 63 -8.55 -13.05 -1.41
C ALA A 63 -7.91 -11.65 -1.45
N LEU A 64 -8.64 -10.62 -1.87
CA LEU A 64 -8.11 -9.27 -2.05
C LEU A 64 -9.19 -8.22 -1.73
N LEU A 65 -8.80 -7.19 -0.99
CA LEU A 65 -9.59 -5.97 -0.79
C LEU A 65 -8.73 -4.78 -1.21
N GLN A 66 -9.17 -4.06 -2.23
CA GLN A 66 -8.50 -2.87 -2.73
C GLN A 66 -9.21 -1.62 -2.22
N THR A 67 -8.47 -0.66 -1.66
CA THR A 67 -8.97 0.66 -1.31
C THR A 67 -8.58 1.68 -2.40
N PRO A 68 -9.33 2.79 -2.56
CA PRO A 68 -8.93 3.87 -3.46
C PRO A 68 -7.54 4.43 -3.13
N HIS A 69 -6.83 4.92 -4.14
CA HIS A 69 -5.54 5.60 -3.97
C HIS A 69 -5.76 7.11 -3.93
N HIS A 70 -5.55 7.73 -2.77
CA HIS A 70 -5.68 9.17 -2.62
C HIS A 70 -4.31 9.85 -2.61
N PHE A 71 -4.12 10.83 -3.49
CA PHE A 71 -2.88 11.59 -3.61
C PHE A 71 -3.08 13.01 -3.09
N TYR A 72 -2.16 13.48 -2.24
CA TYR A 72 -2.19 14.86 -1.74
C TYR A 72 -1.77 15.89 -2.79
N SER A 73 -0.85 15.50 -3.68
CA SER A 73 -0.29 16.38 -4.70
C SER A 73 -1.06 16.24 -6.01
N PRO A 74 -1.29 17.35 -6.74
CA PRO A 74 -1.84 17.27 -8.09
C PRO A 74 -0.86 16.53 -9.00
N ASP A 75 -1.40 15.74 -9.91
CA ASP A 75 -0.59 15.05 -10.91
C ASP A 75 0.10 16.06 -11.87
N PRO A 76 1.15 15.65 -12.59
CA PRO A 76 1.88 16.54 -13.48
C PRO A 76 0.99 17.22 -14.55
N PHE A 77 -0.10 16.58 -15.00
CA PHE A 77 -1.02 17.19 -15.95
C PHE A 77 -1.85 18.28 -15.28
N GLN A 78 -2.43 18.00 -14.11
CA GLN A 78 -3.14 19.00 -13.32
C GLN A 78 -2.25 20.21 -13.00
N ARG A 79 -0.99 19.99 -12.63
CA ARG A 79 -0.06 21.08 -12.31
C ARG A 79 0.31 21.90 -13.54
N ASN A 80 0.63 21.25 -14.66
CA ASN A 80 1.23 21.92 -15.82
C ASN A 80 0.18 22.42 -16.84
N LEU A 81 -1.04 21.86 -16.83
CA LEU A 81 -2.16 22.25 -17.72
C LEU A 81 -3.25 23.06 -16.98
N ALA A 82 -2.97 23.52 -15.75
CA ALA A 82 -3.89 24.30 -14.90
C ALA A 82 -4.43 25.59 -15.54
N ALA A 83 -3.91 26.01 -16.69
CA ALA A 83 -4.31 27.24 -17.38
C ALA A 83 -5.69 27.20 -18.08
N GLY A 84 -6.48 26.13 -17.99
CA GLY A 84 -7.81 26.17 -18.63
C GLY A 84 -8.82 25.04 -18.41
N THR A 85 -8.45 23.91 -17.79
CA THR A 85 -9.38 22.78 -17.69
C THR A 85 -9.30 22.09 -16.33
N ARG A 86 -10.46 21.86 -15.72
CA ARG A 86 -10.58 21.07 -14.48
C ARG A 86 -10.36 19.59 -14.86
N VAL A 87 -9.11 19.14 -14.90
CA VAL A 87 -8.74 17.76 -15.21
C VAL A 87 -8.98 16.89 -13.97
N PRO A 88 -9.83 15.85 -14.02
CA PRO A 88 -9.98 14.91 -12.89
C PRO A 88 -8.65 14.24 -12.57
N SER A 89 -8.36 13.99 -11.29
CA SER A 89 -7.14 13.27 -10.90
C SER A 89 -7.16 11.86 -11.46
N GLU A 90 -6.00 11.39 -11.96
CA GLU A 90 -5.85 10.02 -12.48
C GLU A 90 -6.08 8.93 -11.41
N GLY A 91 -6.09 9.29 -10.12
CA GLY A 91 -6.28 8.37 -8.98
C GLY A 91 -7.71 8.13 -8.52
N ASN A 92 -8.74 8.38 -9.35
CA ASN A 92 -10.14 8.11 -8.96
C ASN A 92 -10.51 6.62 -9.04
#